data_AF-A0A962RAB9-F1
#
_entry.id   AF-A0A962RAB9-F1
#
_cell.length_a   1.000
_cell.length_b   1.000
_cell.length_c   1.000
_cell.angle_alpha   90.00
_cell.angle_beta   90.00
_cell.angle_gamma   90.00
#
_symmetry.space_group_name_H-M   'P 1'
#
loop_
_entity.id
_entity.type
_entity.pdbx_description
1 polymer ?
#
loop_
_entity_poly.entity_id
_entity_poly.type
_entity_poly.pdbx_seq_one_letter_code
_entity_poly.pdbx_strand_id
1 'polypeptide(L)'
;MNHTEQTLMIAIASMDGNDMPKTHFGEAPRFELYRVSVDAAAWQQTVVNPGADAHQPDHGGHGHGDTGKGAGIGHLLGSHGVEVMVSRAFGANIQRMRQRFLPIKVDVPTVAEALTLIRAAWPRVVTHWEDGVARKHLVLHGPV
;
A
#
# COMPACT_ATOMS: atom_id res chain seq x y z
N MET A 1 20.17 11.35 -10.29
CA MET A 1 19.79 10.01 -10.80
C MET A 1 18.63 10.21 -11.77
N ASN A 2 18.49 9.43 -12.84
CA ASN A 2 17.36 9.56 -13.76
C ASN A 2 16.15 8.81 -13.19
N HIS A 3 15.24 9.55 -12.56
CA HIS A 3 14.02 9.01 -11.93
C HIS A 3 12.99 8.45 -12.93
N THR A 4 13.24 8.61 -14.23
CA THR A 4 12.33 8.28 -15.34
C THR A 4 12.23 6.78 -15.62
N GLU A 5 13.30 6.01 -15.43
CA GLU A 5 13.30 4.56 -15.77
C GLU A 5 12.95 3.66 -14.59
N GLN A 6 12.87 4.20 -13.37
CA GLN A 6 12.55 3.42 -12.19
C GLN A 6 11.08 2.98 -12.21
N THR A 7 10.86 1.72 -11.87
CA THR A 7 9.52 1.17 -11.63
C THR A 7 9.40 0.70 -10.20
N LEU A 8 8.22 0.89 -9.60
CA LEU A 8 7.90 0.40 -8.24
C LEU A 8 6.65 -0.48 -8.28
N MET A 9 6.61 -1.50 -7.42
CA MET A 9 5.40 -2.29 -7.17
C MET A 9 4.54 -1.58 -6.12
N ILE A 10 3.34 -1.18 -6.53
CA ILE A 10 2.43 -0.37 -5.73
C ILE A 10 1.19 -1.19 -5.41
N ALA A 11 0.85 -1.29 -4.12
CA ALA A 11 -0.41 -1.83 -3.64
C ALA A 11 -1.39 -0.69 -3.29
N ILE A 12 -2.55 -0.68 -3.94
CA ILE A 12 -3.61 0.31 -3.69
C ILE A 12 -4.77 -0.40 -2.98
N ALA A 13 -5.13 0.09 -1.79
CA ALA A 13 -6.31 -0.37 -1.07
C ALA A 13 -7.58 -0.12 -1.90
N SER A 14 -8.38 -1.15 -2.12
CA SER A 14 -9.61 -1.05 -2.91
C SER A 14 -10.74 -1.86 -2.28
N MET A 15 -11.97 -1.43 -2.52
CA MET A 15 -13.19 -2.15 -2.18
C MET A 15 -13.54 -3.19 -3.24
N ASP A 16 -13.50 -2.77 -4.49
CA ASP A 16 -14.09 -3.48 -5.64
C ASP A 16 -13.24 -3.41 -6.92
N GLY A 17 -12.03 -2.84 -6.81
CA GLY A 17 -11.06 -2.64 -7.90
C GLY A 17 -11.07 -1.23 -8.45
N ASN A 18 -12.06 -0.43 -8.05
CA ASN A 18 -12.21 0.95 -8.46
C ASN A 18 -12.22 1.88 -7.25
N ASP A 19 -13.10 1.62 -6.28
CA ASP A 19 -13.30 2.52 -5.15
C ASP A 19 -12.29 2.26 -4.03
N MET A 20 -11.80 3.34 -3.43
CA MET A 20 -10.89 3.28 -2.29
C MET A 20 -11.63 3.46 -0.96
N PRO A 21 -11.44 2.55 0.01
CA PRO A 21 -12.05 2.66 1.32
C PRO A 21 -11.60 3.93 2.05
N LYS A 22 -12.51 4.50 2.86
CA LYS A 22 -12.17 5.55 3.83
C LYS A 22 -11.53 4.99 5.10
N THR A 23 -11.57 3.67 5.29
CA THR A 23 -10.96 2.96 6.41
C THR A 23 -9.45 2.84 6.25
N HIS A 24 -8.77 2.35 7.29
CA HIS A 24 -7.32 2.17 7.23
C HIS A 24 -6.91 1.17 6.15
N PHE A 25 -5.73 1.34 5.56
CA PHE A 25 -5.14 0.41 4.59
C PHE A 25 -5.32 -1.07 4.98
N GLY A 26 -5.11 -1.40 6.26
CA GLY A 26 -5.17 -2.77 6.73
C GLY A 26 -6.57 -3.41 6.79
N GLU A 27 -7.61 -2.59 6.67
CA GLU A 27 -9.02 -3.01 6.73
C GLU A 27 -9.64 -3.11 5.34
N ALA A 28 -8.89 -2.76 4.28
CA ALA A 28 -9.37 -2.88 2.92
C ALA A 28 -9.61 -4.36 2.57
N PRO A 29 -10.70 -4.70 1.85
CA PRO A 29 -10.99 -6.09 1.48
C PRO A 29 -9.98 -6.67 0.49
N ARG A 30 -9.31 -5.82 -0.28
CA ARG A 30 -8.32 -6.22 -1.28
C ARG A 30 -7.35 -5.11 -1.63
N PHE A 31 -6.31 -5.49 -2.35
CA PHE A 31 -5.27 -4.61 -2.86
C PHE A 31 -5.09 -4.84 -4.36
N GLU A 32 -5.17 -3.76 -5.13
CA GLU A 32 -4.83 -3.79 -6.55
C GLU A 32 -3.34 -3.50 -6.70
N LEU A 33 -2.59 -4.44 -7.30
CA LEU A 33 -1.16 -4.33 -7.49
C LEU A 33 -0.83 -3.81 -8.89
N TYR A 34 0.00 -2.77 -8.94
CA TYR A 34 0.47 -2.16 -10.17
C TYR A 34 1.98 -2.05 -10.20
N ARG A 35 2.59 -2.31 -11.35
CA ARG A 35 3.95 -1.88 -11.65
C ARG A 35 3.87 -0.48 -12.25
N VAL A 36 4.42 0.51 -11.55
CA VAL A 36 4.25 1.93 -11.91
C VAL A 36 5.61 2.57 -12.20
N SER A 37 5.64 3.43 -13.22
CA SER A 37 6.71 4.35 -13.60
C SER A 37 6.10 5.75 -13.82
N VAL A 38 6.93 6.72 -14.21
CA VAL A 38 6.45 8.03 -14.66
C VAL A 38 5.50 7.88 -15.88
N ASP A 39 5.84 7.01 -16.83
CA ASP A 39 5.16 6.93 -18.12
C ASP A 39 3.94 6.00 -18.11
N ALA A 40 3.95 4.97 -17.27
CA ALA A 40 2.93 3.92 -17.30
C ALA A 40 2.62 3.34 -15.91
N ALA A 41 1.40 2.83 -15.78
CA ALA A 41 0.97 1.97 -14.69
C ALA A 41 0.35 0.71 -15.28
N ALA A 42 1.00 -0.44 -15.08
CA ALA A 42 0.54 -1.73 -15.56
C ALA A 42 -0.04 -2.54 -14.41
N TRP A 43 -1.34 -2.87 -14.48
CA TRP A 43 -1.96 -3.78 -13.52
C TRP A 43 -1.27 -5.15 -13.55
N GLN A 44 -1.06 -5.73 -12.38
CA GLN A 44 -0.38 -7.01 -12.22
C GLN A 44 -1.33 -8.09 -11.73
N GLN A 45 -1.99 -7.84 -10.59
CA GLN A 45 -2.93 -8.76 -9.97
C GLN A 45 -3.74 -8.06 -8.87
N THR A 46 -4.81 -8.72 -8.45
CA THR A 46 -5.56 -8.37 -7.24
C THR A 46 -5.19 -9.34 -6.12
N VAL A 47 -4.91 -8.81 -4.93
CA VAL A 47 -4.63 -9.61 -3.72
C VAL A 47 -5.76 -9.39 -2.71
N VAL A 48 -6.47 -10.47 -2.35
CA VAL A 48 -7.52 -10.43 -1.32
C VAL A 48 -6.88 -10.31 0.06
N ASN A 49 -7.45 -9.46 0.91
CA ASN A 49 -7.03 -9.34 2.30
C ASN A 49 -7.75 -10.39 3.16
N PRO A 50 -7.07 -11.44 3.64
CA PRO A 50 -7.71 -12.46 4.47
C PRO A 50 -8.18 -11.92 5.83
N GLY A 51 -7.67 -10.77 6.26
CA GLY A 51 -8.05 -10.13 7.53
C GLY A 51 -9.21 -9.13 7.42
N ALA A 52 -9.80 -8.92 6.24
CA ALA A 52 -10.90 -7.98 6.09
C ALA A 52 -12.24 -8.51 6.65
N ASP A 53 -12.43 -9.82 6.65
CA ASP A 53 -13.58 -10.50 7.26
C ASP A 53 -13.35 -10.80 8.76
N ALA A 54 -12.85 -9.81 9.51
CA ALA A 54 -12.57 -9.93 10.94
C ALA A 54 -13.86 -9.88 11.80
N HIS A 55 -14.76 -10.84 11.59
CA HIS A 55 -15.52 -11.47 12.68
C HIS A 55 -14.79 -12.68 13.26
N GLN A 56 -13.54 -12.96 12.86
CA GLN A 56 -12.72 -13.93 13.58
C GLN A 56 -12.35 -13.35 14.96
N PRO A 57 -12.76 -14.02 16.06
CA PRO A 57 -12.43 -13.57 17.39
C PRO A 57 -10.91 -13.57 17.57
N ASP A 58 -10.42 -12.48 18.16
CA ASP A 58 -9.13 -12.40 18.81
C ASP A 58 -9.07 -13.50 19.87
N HIS A 59 -8.58 -14.69 19.50
CA HIS A 59 -8.19 -15.68 20.47
C HIS A 59 -6.86 -15.21 21.06
N GLY A 60 -6.99 -14.46 22.16
CA GLY A 60 -5.92 -14.27 23.12
C GLY A 60 -5.22 -15.61 23.40
N GLY A 61 -3.92 -15.63 23.19
CA GLY A 61 -3.11 -16.82 23.40
C GLY A 61 -1.64 -16.46 23.37
N HIS A 62 -1.09 -16.16 24.54
CA HIS A 62 0.35 -16.27 24.77
C HIS A 62 0.76 -17.72 24.51
N GLY A 63 1.47 -17.98 23.41
CA GLY A 63 2.00 -19.31 23.10
C GLY A 63 2.93 -19.30 21.89
N HIS A 64 4.21 -19.56 22.13
CA HIS A 64 5.20 -19.84 21.09
C HIS A 64 4.79 -21.07 20.26
N GLY A 65 4.99 -21.01 18.94
CA GLY A 65 5.08 -22.22 18.09
C GLY A 65 4.30 -22.14 16.78
N ASP A 66 5.04 -21.93 15.69
CA ASP A 66 4.75 -22.28 14.30
C ASP A 66 3.54 -21.67 13.54
N THR A 67 3.91 -20.69 12.70
CA THR A 67 3.68 -20.64 11.24
C THR A 67 2.42 -21.29 10.67
N GLY A 68 1.45 -20.44 10.30
CA GLY A 68 0.45 -20.86 9.30
C GLY A 68 -0.78 -19.96 9.16
N LYS A 69 -1.08 -19.09 10.14
CA LYS A 69 -2.37 -18.36 10.16
C LYS A 69 -2.27 -16.86 10.47
N GLY A 70 -1.08 -16.29 10.52
CA GLY A 70 -0.85 -14.91 10.97
C GLY A 70 0.16 -14.13 10.14
N ALA A 71 0.23 -14.37 8.83
CA ALA A 71 1.00 -13.51 7.95
C ALA A 71 0.27 -12.16 7.84
N GLY A 72 0.57 -11.23 8.76
CA GLY A 72 0.02 -9.88 8.73
C GLY A 72 0.25 -9.22 7.38
N ILE A 73 -0.53 -8.19 7.05
CA ILE A 73 -0.57 -7.56 5.71
C ILE A 73 0.83 -7.19 5.17
N GLY A 74 1.78 -6.83 6.05
CA GLY A 74 3.17 -6.58 5.63
C GLY A 74 3.94 -7.82 5.15
N HIS A 75 3.64 -9.02 5.64
CA HIS A 75 4.19 -10.26 5.05
C HIS A 75 3.53 -10.56 3.70
N LEU A 76 2.20 -10.51 3.64
CA LEU A 76 1.43 -10.73 2.41
C LEU A 76 1.91 -9.82 1.28
N LEU A 77 1.94 -8.50 1.48
CA LEU A 77 2.41 -7.57 0.46
C LEU A 77 3.90 -7.73 0.15
N GLY A 78 4.70 -8.05 1.18
CA GLY A 78 6.13 -8.32 1.02
C GLY A 78 6.41 -9.51 0.11
N SER A 79 5.62 -10.59 0.19
CA SER A 79 5.79 -11.76 -0.70
C SER A 79 5.41 -11.47 -2.16
N HIS A 80 4.62 -10.41 -2.40
CA HIS A 80 4.33 -9.91 -3.76
C HIS A 80 5.33 -8.84 -4.23
N GLY A 81 6.40 -8.58 -3.47
CA GLY A 81 7.42 -7.61 -3.83
C GLY A 81 6.92 -6.16 -3.79
N VAL A 82 5.86 -5.87 -3.04
CA VAL A 82 5.32 -4.51 -2.90
C VAL A 82 6.34 -3.60 -2.23
N GLU A 83 6.52 -2.41 -2.81
CA GLU A 83 7.44 -1.38 -2.34
C GLU A 83 6.65 -0.19 -1.77
N VAL A 84 5.49 0.11 -2.36
CA VAL A 84 4.66 1.27 -2.02
C VAL A 84 3.26 0.82 -1.63
N MET A 85 2.72 1.39 -0.57
CA MET A 85 1.35 1.16 -0.11
C MET A 85 0.54 2.45 -0.25
N VAL A 86 -0.67 2.39 -0.79
CA VAL A 86 -1.51 3.55 -1.04
C VAL A 86 -2.89 3.34 -0.43
N SER A 87 -3.34 4.27 0.41
CA SER A 87 -4.71 4.30 0.95
C SER A 87 -5.11 5.71 1.34
N ARG A 88 -6.41 5.90 1.59
CA ARG A 88 -6.96 7.14 2.11
C ARG A 88 -6.68 7.34 3.60
N ALA A 89 -6.42 6.26 4.33
CA ALA A 89 -6.09 6.30 5.74
C ALA A 89 -5.06 5.22 6.14
N PHE A 90 -4.24 5.54 7.12
CA PHE A 90 -3.30 4.61 7.75
C PHE A 90 -3.46 4.68 9.27
N GLY A 91 -3.52 3.52 9.91
CA GLY A 91 -3.61 3.42 11.37
C GLY A 91 -2.26 3.56 12.06
N ALA A 92 -2.26 3.37 13.39
CA ALA A 92 -1.08 3.53 14.25
C ALA A 92 0.14 2.67 13.83
N ASN A 93 -0.09 1.54 13.15
CA ASN A 93 0.97 0.64 12.68
C ASN A 93 1.79 1.18 11.50
N ILE A 94 1.48 2.36 10.97
CA ILE A 94 2.24 2.99 9.86
C ILE A 94 3.74 3.10 10.16
N GLN A 95 4.11 3.33 11.42
CA GLN A 95 5.52 3.44 11.83
C GLN A 95 6.30 2.15 11.58
N ARG A 96 5.69 0.98 11.83
CA ARG A 96 6.30 -0.33 11.53
C ARG A 96 6.38 -0.57 10.03
N MET A 97 5.33 -0.21 9.29
CA MET A 97 5.28 -0.41 7.84
C MET A 97 6.34 0.39 7.07
N ARG A 98 6.67 1.60 7.54
CA ARG A 98 7.71 2.48 6.95
C ARG A 98 9.12 1.86 6.88
N GLN A 99 9.39 0.83 7.68
CA GLN A 99 10.67 0.12 7.64
C GLN A 99 10.83 -0.69 6.35
N ARG A 100 9.72 -1.12 5.73
CA ARG A 100 9.70 -2.03 4.58
C ARG A 100 9.05 -1.42 3.34
N PHE A 101 8.05 -0.57 3.54
CA PHE A 101 7.25 0.03 2.48
C PHE A 101 7.32 1.55 2.54
N LEU A 102 7.01 2.22 1.44
CA LEU A 102 6.64 3.64 1.43
C LEU A 102 5.12 3.77 1.53
N PRO A 103 4.55 4.25 2.66
CA PRO A 103 3.14 4.56 2.73
C PRO A 103 2.85 5.90 2.08
N ILE A 104 1.88 5.93 1.18
CA ILE A 104 1.36 7.12 0.52
C ILE A 104 -0.10 7.28 0.90
N LYS A 105 -0.42 8.36 1.62
CA LYS A 105 -1.79 8.77 1.89
C LYS A 105 -2.29 9.64 0.75
N VAL A 106 -3.47 9.31 0.23
CA VAL A 106 -4.19 10.11 -0.78
C VAL A 106 -5.55 10.54 -0.25
N ASP A 107 -6.19 11.55 -0.82
CA ASP A 107 -7.55 11.98 -0.47
C ASP A 107 -8.60 11.68 -1.55
N VAL A 108 -8.16 11.23 -2.72
CA VAL A 108 -9.02 10.85 -3.84
C VAL A 108 -9.83 9.57 -3.59
N PRO A 109 -11.04 9.44 -4.15
CA PRO A 109 -11.92 8.31 -3.90
C PRO A 109 -11.63 7.05 -4.71
N THR A 110 -10.93 7.12 -5.86
CA THR A 110 -10.76 5.97 -6.75
C THR A 110 -9.29 5.57 -6.98
N VAL A 111 -9.08 4.30 -7.34
CA VAL A 111 -7.79 3.71 -7.72
C VAL A 111 -7.19 4.44 -8.93
N ALA A 112 -8.00 4.79 -9.92
CA ALA A 112 -7.56 5.49 -11.12
C ALA A 112 -7.04 6.90 -10.82
N GLU A 113 -7.75 7.65 -9.96
CA GLU A 113 -7.29 8.97 -9.50
C GLU A 113 -6.01 8.85 -8.67
N ALA A 114 -5.91 7.83 -7.80
CA ALA A 114 -4.72 7.60 -7.01
C ALA A 114 -3.49 7.31 -7.89
N LEU A 115 -3.63 6.47 -8.92
CA LEU A 115 -2.58 6.22 -9.90
C LEU A 115 -2.17 7.49 -10.65
N THR A 116 -3.14 8.30 -11.06
CA THR A 116 -2.89 9.59 -11.72
C THR A 116 -2.07 10.51 -10.82
N LEU A 117 -2.45 10.60 -9.55
CA LEU A 117 -1.78 11.44 -8.56
C LEU A 117 -0.36 10.97 -8.24
N ILE A 118 -0.16 9.65 -8.10
CA ILE A 118 1.17 9.04 -7.88
C ILE A 118 2.09 9.33 -9.06
N ARG A 119 1.61 9.18 -10.29
CA ARG A 119 2.40 9.43 -11.50
C ARG A 119 2.75 10.90 -11.66
N ALA A 120 1.81 11.80 -11.39
CA ALA A 120 2.08 13.24 -11.39
C ALA A 120 3.13 13.64 -10.34
N ALA A 121 3.19 12.92 -9.22
CA ALA A 121 4.17 13.10 -8.16
C ALA A 121 5.38 12.14 -8.25
N TRP A 122 5.60 11.48 -9.38
CA TRP A 122 6.56 10.36 -9.49
C TRP A 122 7.97 10.68 -8.98
N PRO A 123 8.59 11.83 -9.32
CA PRO A 123 9.91 12.17 -8.80
C PRO A 123 9.94 12.18 -7.26
N ARG A 124 8.89 12.72 -6.62
CA ARG A 124 8.78 12.76 -5.15
C ARG A 124 8.63 11.36 -4.56
N VAL A 125 7.86 10.49 -5.20
CA VAL A 125 7.65 9.10 -4.78
C VAL A 125 8.97 8.34 -4.79
N VAL A 126 9.73 8.43 -5.88
CA VAL A 126 11.02 7.76 -6.01
C VAL A 126 12.01 8.27 -4.96
N THR A 127 12.15 9.60 -4.81
CA THR A 127 13.04 10.17 -3.80
C THR A 127 12.69 9.71 -2.39
N HIS A 128 11.40 9.67 -2.02
CA HIS A 128 10.98 9.17 -0.69
C HIS A 128 11.21 7.66 -0.53
N TRP A 129 11.16 6.89 -1.62
CA TRP A 129 11.50 5.47 -1.58
C TRP A 129 13.00 5.28 -1.34
N GLU A 130 13.84 6.09 -1.98
CA GLU A 130 15.30 6.06 -1.87
C GLU A 130 15.82 6.49 -0.48
N ASP A 131 15.05 7.26 0.29
CA ASP A 131 15.36 7.62 1.70
C ASP A 131 15.49 6.39 2.63
N GLY A 132 15.13 5.19 2.16
CA GLY A 132 15.34 3.94 2.90
C GLY A 132 14.62 3.94 4.26
N VAL A 133 15.20 3.35 5.29
CA VAL A 133 14.52 3.18 6.59
C VAL A 133 14.19 4.50 7.30
N ALA A 134 14.81 5.62 6.93
CA ALA A 134 14.51 6.94 7.48
C ALA A 134 13.25 7.58 6.85
N ARG A 135 12.73 7.00 5.75
CA ARG A 135 11.63 7.57 4.96
C ARG A 135 10.39 7.88 5.80
N LYS A 136 9.74 9.00 5.52
CA LYS A 136 8.41 9.36 6.07
C LYS A 136 7.30 8.81 5.18
N HIS A 137 6.07 8.83 5.70
CA HIS A 137 4.92 8.62 4.82
C HIS A 137 4.79 9.87 3.93
N LEU A 138 4.36 9.66 2.69
CA LEU A 138 4.07 10.73 1.75
C LEU A 138 2.57 11.03 1.81
N VAL A 139 2.20 12.30 1.72
CA VAL A 139 0.81 12.71 1.55
C VAL A 139 0.68 13.41 0.21
N LEU A 140 -0.26 12.96 -0.60
CA LEU A 140 -0.60 13.55 -1.88
C LEU A 140 -2.07 13.99 -1.85
N HIS A 141 -2.33 15.16 -2.43
CA HIS A 141 -3.65 15.75 -2.50
C HIS A 141 -4.09 15.84 -3.96
N GLY A 142 -5.32 15.43 -4.25
CA GLY A 142 -5.95 15.64 -5.55
C GLY A 142 -6.10 17.13 -5.89
N PRO A 143 -6.33 17.49 -7.16
CA PRO A 143 -6.69 18.85 -7.52
C PRO A 143 -7.96 19.28 -6.76
N VAL A 144 -7.89 20.47 -6.16
CA VAL A 144 -8.99 21.12 -5.42
C VAL A 144 -10.01 21.69 -6.39
#